data_AF-A0A0F9F5P3-F1
#
_entry.id   AF-A0A0F9F5P3-F1
#
_cell.length_a   1.000
_cell.length_b   1.000
_cell.length_c   1.000
_cell.angle_alpha   90.00
_cell.angle_beta   90.00
_cell.angle_gamma   90.00
#
_symmetry.space_group_name_H-M   'P 1'
#
loop_
_entity.id
_entity.type
_entity.pdbx_description
1 polymer ?
#
loop_
_entity_poly.entity_id
_entity_poly.type
_entity_poly.pdbx_seq_one_letter_code
_entity_poly.pdbx_strand_id
1 'polypeptide(L)'
;EMWWDPDSKKRNLADARWLMRVKRLSYSDIEALWPSKAAEVIAKGPWDKATDEAMGFEANANSPDQYVDSDYEEWDIRPDRKKIRVVEYQWWERETVYRVATEEKVVEFNAARFKLLKDGFDSEGTRYLKQTKRVYKRAFIAGETILEEGDGPCDHDFTYKPITGKRDRNKNIWFGLVRAMMDPQRWANKFYSQILHVINTNAKGGILAEEDAFPNQRDAEKNWAKADSIVTVKKGVLQRKGIQPKPMIPYPTGLDRLMELAMDSHYTVTGVSLEMLGLADRNQPGVLEYQRKQAGLTILAPLFGSLRQYRKQQGRVLLYFIRTYISDGRLMRILGKEGAEFVPLMKQDETVQYDVIVDEAATSPNQKEKTFAVMTEILPLALQAGFPPPVEILEYLPLPLTVINAWKKSIAQQGENNEEMQKLQEQIQKLSEENAKLKIGEQVKIMQLQGEQKLDVAKFQQDAELADEKMDLKEYESERGLDIKERQMEGELAIKKKAVNSQNRISK
;
A
#
# COMPACT_ATOMS: atom_id res chain seq x y z
N GLU A 1 -14.36 -6.26 -15.62
CA GLU A 1 -14.43 -5.33 -16.77
C GLU A 1 -13.31 -5.59 -17.76
N MET A 2 -12.03 -5.57 -17.35
CA MET A 2 -10.89 -5.83 -18.25
C MET A 2 -10.42 -7.29 -18.18
N TRP A 3 -10.03 -7.82 -19.34
CA TRP A 3 -9.48 -9.15 -19.58
C TRP A 3 -8.27 -9.03 -20.49
N TRP A 4 -7.36 -9.99 -20.40
CA TRP A 4 -6.09 -9.93 -21.11
C TRP A 4 -5.57 -11.30 -21.47
N ASP A 5 -4.60 -11.33 -22.38
CA ASP A 5 -3.85 -12.51 -22.79
C ASP A 5 -3.22 -13.26 -21.59
N PRO A 6 -3.70 -14.48 -21.25
CA PRO A 6 -3.17 -15.29 -20.14
C PRO A 6 -1.70 -15.64 -20.28
N ASP A 7 -1.16 -15.64 -21.49
CA ASP A 7 0.25 -15.94 -21.76
C ASP A 7 1.18 -14.76 -21.45
N SER A 8 0.63 -13.57 -21.18
CA SER A 8 1.41 -12.38 -20.83
C SER A 8 2.12 -12.54 -19.48
N LYS A 9 3.46 -12.42 -19.50
CA LYS A 9 4.31 -12.61 -18.32
C LYS A 9 4.99 -11.33 -17.86
N LYS A 10 5.10 -10.33 -18.73
CA LYS A 10 5.79 -9.07 -18.42
C LYS A 10 4.88 -8.13 -17.64
N ARG A 11 5.49 -7.31 -16.78
CA ARG A 11 4.79 -6.27 -16.03
C ARG A 11 4.04 -5.35 -17.00
N ASN A 12 2.89 -4.87 -16.56
CA ASN A 12 1.98 -4.01 -17.31
C ASN A 12 1.49 -4.61 -18.62
N LEU A 13 1.54 -5.95 -18.73
CA LEU A 13 1.11 -6.70 -19.91
C LEU A 13 1.81 -6.25 -21.21
N ALA A 14 3.08 -5.85 -21.10
CA ALA A 14 3.86 -5.34 -22.23
C ALA A 14 4.08 -6.38 -23.37
N ASP A 15 3.87 -7.66 -23.08
CA ASP A 15 3.95 -8.78 -24.02
C ASP A 15 2.59 -9.34 -24.45
N ALA A 16 1.48 -8.74 -24.01
CA ALA A 16 0.15 -9.21 -24.37
C ALA A 16 -0.08 -9.17 -25.89
N ARG A 17 -0.76 -10.20 -26.40
CA ARG A 17 -1.22 -10.27 -27.80
C ARG A 17 -2.56 -9.61 -28.03
N TRP A 18 -3.38 -9.56 -26.98
CA TRP A 18 -4.70 -8.97 -27.01
C TRP A 18 -5.10 -8.46 -25.63
N LEU A 19 -6.01 -7.49 -25.64
CA LEU A 19 -6.70 -6.96 -24.48
C LEU A 19 -8.19 -6.88 -24.79
N MET A 20 -9.01 -7.14 -23.78
CA MET A 20 -10.45 -7.19 -23.93
C MET A 20 -11.11 -6.38 -22.80
N ARG A 21 -12.08 -5.55 -23.16
CA ARG A 21 -12.91 -4.82 -22.20
C ARG A 21 -14.36 -5.24 -22.39
N VAL A 22 -14.97 -5.73 -21.32
CA VAL A 22 -16.36 -6.14 -21.29
C VAL A 22 -17.16 -5.09 -20.52
N LYS A 23 -18.06 -4.40 -21.21
CA LYS A 23 -18.95 -3.41 -20.63
C LYS A 23 -20.41 -3.83 -20.84
N ARG A 24 -21.25 -3.62 -19.83
CA ARG A 24 -22.70 -3.80 -19.94
C ARG A 24 -23.33 -2.47 -20.37
N LEU A 25 -23.95 -2.41 -21.54
CA LEU A 25 -24.62 -1.24 -22.10
C LEU A 25 -26.12 -1.49 -22.20
N SER A 26 -26.94 -0.45 -22.05
CA SER A 26 -28.37 -0.56 -22.34
C SER A 26 -28.60 -0.65 -23.86
N TYR A 27 -29.78 -1.10 -24.26
CA TYR A 27 -30.14 -1.10 -25.68
C TYR A 27 -30.12 0.31 -26.29
N SER A 28 -30.61 1.32 -25.57
CA SER A 28 -30.59 2.72 -26.02
C SER A 28 -29.18 3.23 -26.30
N ASP A 29 -28.20 2.82 -25.49
CA ASP A 29 -26.80 3.22 -25.68
C ASP A 29 -26.20 2.56 -26.91
N ILE A 30 -26.58 1.30 -27.19
CA ILE A 30 -26.13 0.59 -28.39
C ILE A 30 -26.77 1.18 -29.64
N GLU A 31 -28.05 1.55 -29.60
CA GLU A 31 -28.74 2.22 -30.69
C GLU A 31 -28.13 3.61 -30.98
N ALA A 32 -27.76 4.36 -29.94
CA ALA A 32 -27.11 5.67 -30.09
C ALA A 32 -25.69 5.57 -30.68
N LEU A 33 -24.93 4.53 -30.32
CA LEU A 33 -23.53 4.36 -30.75
C LEU A 33 -23.40 3.61 -32.09
N TRP A 34 -24.23 2.60 -32.34
CA TRP A 34 -24.22 1.79 -33.55
C TRP A 34 -25.64 1.62 -34.14
N PRO A 35 -26.22 2.70 -34.72
CA PRO A 35 -27.60 2.69 -35.21
C PRO A 35 -27.87 1.62 -36.27
N SER A 36 -26.88 1.33 -37.12
CA SER A 36 -27.04 0.39 -38.24
C SER A 36 -27.09 -1.09 -37.83
N LYS A 37 -26.53 -1.45 -36.66
CA LYS A 37 -26.40 -2.84 -36.21
C LYS A 37 -27.18 -3.15 -34.94
N ALA A 38 -27.79 -2.15 -34.31
CA ALA A 38 -28.59 -2.32 -33.09
C ALA A 38 -29.74 -3.34 -33.27
N ALA A 39 -30.41 -3.32 -34.42
CA ALA A 39 -31.49 -4.27 -34.73
C ALA A 39 -31.00 -5.73 -34.83
N GLU A 40 -29.79 -5.95 -35.37
CA GLU A 40 -29.19 -7.29 -35.49
C GLU A 40 -28.79 -7.87 -34.12
N VAL A 41 -28.38 -7.01 -33.19
CA VAL A 41 -28.05 -7.43 -31.81
C VAL A 41 -29.29 -7.94 -31.07
N ILE A 42 -30.45 -7.32 -31.28
CA ILE A 42 -31.72 -7.83 -30.71
C ILE A 42 -32.08 -9.18 -31.34
N ALA A 43 -31.95 -9.29 -32.67
CA ALA A 43 -32.39 -10.46 -33.42
C ALA A 43 -31.58 -11.72 -33.05
N LYS A 44 -30.26 -11.58 -32.86
CA LYS A 44 -29.38 -12.70 -32.49
C LYS A 44 -29.28 -12.94 -30.97
N GLY A 45 -29.80 -12.02 -30.16
CA GLY A 45 -29.83 -12.13 -28.71
C GLY A 45 -28.47 -11.89 -28.02
N PRO A 46 -28.49 -11.60 -26.70
CA PRO A 46 -27.26 -11.53 -25.90
C PRO A 46 -26.62 -12.92 -25.77
N TRP A 47 -25.33 -13.00 -25.41
CA TRP A 47 -24.70 -14.28 -25.08
C TRP A 47 -25.49 -15.05 -24.01
N ASP A 48 -25.74 -16.33 -24.27
CA ASP A 48 -26.42 -17.25 -23.36
C ASP A 48 -25.57 -17.55 -22.11
N LYS A 49 -26.24 -17.98 -21.03
CA LYS A 49 -25.61 -18.37 -19.75
C LYS A 49 -24.50 -19.42 -19.95
N ALA A 50 -24.65 -20.36 -20.89
CA ALA A 50 -23.64 -21.36 -21.22
C ALA A 50 -22.37 -20.76 -21.87
N THR A 51 -22.54 -19.75 -22.71
CA THR A 51 -21.42 -19.03 -23.34
C THR A 51 -20.65 -18.21 -22.30
N ASP A 52 -21.35 -17.71 -21.29
CA ASP A 52 -20.74 -16.99 -20.17
C ASP A 52 -19.88 -17.88 -19.29
N GLU A 53 -20.39 -19.06 -18.95
CA GLU A 53 -19.65 -20.07 -18.19
C GLU A 53 -18.40 -20.51 -18.97
N ALA A 54 -18.52 -20.77 -20.27
CA ALA A 54 -17.41 -21.18 -21.12
C ALA A 54 -16.32 -20.09 -21.26
N MET A 55 -16.70 -18.82 -21.26
CA MET A 55 -15.77 -17.69 -21.31
C MET A 55 -15.27 -17.25 -19.92
N GLY A 56 -15.64 -17.95 -18.84
CA GLY A 56 -15.24 -17.62 -17.47
C GLY A 56 -15.89 -16.33 -16.94
N PHE A 57 -16.98 -15.87 -17.57
CA PHE A 57 -17.79 -14.74 -17.14
C PHE A 57 -18.88 -15.17 -16.15
N GLU A 58 -18.56 -16.06 -15.21
CA GLU A 58 -19.47 -16.38 -14.11
C GLU A 58 -19.99 -15.09 -13.46
N ALA A 59 -21.28 -15.08 -13.12
CA ALA A 59 -21.84 -14.07 -12.23
C ALA A 59 -21.04 -14.14 -10.92
N ASN A 60 -20.23 -13.12 -10.65
CA ASN A 60 -19.45 -13.07 -9.43
C ASN A 60 -20.44 -12.96 -8.28
N ALA A 61 -20.60 -14.03 -7.50
CA ALA A 61 -21.43 -14.09 -6.29
C ALA A 61 -21.04 -13.04 -5.19
N ASN A 62 -20.02 -12.22 -5.45
CA ASN A 62 -19.49 -11.20 -4.55
C ASN A 62 -19.93 -9.75 -4.89
N SER A 63 -20.74 -9.54 -5.94
CA SER A 63 -21.28 -8.20 -6.25
C SER A 63 -22.74 -8.11 -5.79
N PRO A 64 -23.11 -7.21 -4.86
CA PRO A 64 -24.50 -7.03 -4.41
C PRO A 64 -25.48 -6.78 -5.57
N ASP A 65 -25.05 -6.07 -6.62
CA ASP A 65 -25.83 -5.83 -7.84
C ASP A 65 -26.04 -7.08 -8.73
N GLN A 66 -25.42 -8.22 -8.38
CA GLN A 66 -25.47 -9.48 -9.12
C GLN A 66 -26.09 -10.61 -8.28
N TYR A 67 -26.63 -10.32 -7.09
CA TYR A 67 -27.60 -11.19 -6.44
C TYR A 67 -28.88 -11.20 -7.28
N VAL A 68 -28.89 -12.07 -8.30
CA VAL A 68 -30.13 -12.58 -8.85
C VAL A 68 -30.36 -13.87 -8.09
N ASP A 69 -31.14 -13.80 -7.00
CA ASP A 69 -31.75 -15.00 -6.45
C ASP A 69 -32.45 -15.67 -7.63
N SER A 70 -32.06 -16.92 -7.94
CA SER A 70 -32.64 -17.72 -9.03
C SER A 70 -34.15 -17.89 -8.90
N ASP A 71 -34.69 -17.58 -7.72
CA ASP A 71 -36.07 -17.83 -7.34
C ASP A 71 -36.97 -16.57 -7.49
N TYR A 72 -36.40 -15.43 -7.93
CA TYR A 72 -37.11 -14.17 -8.18
C TYR A 72 -37.18 -13.78 -9.67
N GLU A 73 -37.12 -14.75 -10.60
CA GLU A 73 -37.21 -14.49 -12.05
C GLU A 73 -38.59 -13.95 -12.54
N GLU A 74 -39.62 -13.81 -11.69
CA GLU A 74 -40.97 -13.50 -12.15
C GLU A 74 -41.36 -12.00 -12.17
N TRP A 75 -40.62 -11.09 -11.52
CA TRP A 75 -41.12 -9.72 -11.26
C TRP A 75 -40.36 -8.54 -11.88
N ASP A 76 -39.24 -8.71 -12.58
CA ASP A 76 -38.54 -7.59 -13.24
C ASP A 76 -38.42 -7.77 -14.76
N ILE A 77 -39.55 -8.03 -15.42
CA ILE A 77 -39.70 -8.01 -16.89
C ILE A 77 -39.87 -6.56 -17.36
N ARG A 78 -38.90 -5.71 -17.02
CA ARG A 78 -38.78 -4.36 -17.59
C ARG A 78 -37.77 -4.42 -18.75
N PRO A 79 -38.23 -4.47 -20.02
CA PRO A 79 -37.35 -4.58 -21.19
C PRO A 79 -36.36 -3.41 -21.32
N ASP A 80 -36.68 -2.26 -20.70
CA ASP A 80 -35.88 -1.05 -20.56
C ASP A 80 -34.62 -1.19 -19.67
N ARG A 81 -34.53 -2.27 -18.87
CA ARG A 81 -33.38 -2.54 -17.99
C ARG A 81 -32.47 -3.68 -18.47
N LYS A 82 -32.77 -4.33 -19.59
CA LYS A 82 -31.92 -5.39 -20.13
C LYS A 82 -30.59 -4.80 -20.61
N LYS A 83 -29.54 -4.99 -19.82
CA LYS A 83 -28.17 -4.59 -20.17
C LYS A 83 -27.53 -5.69 -21.01
N ILE A 84 -27.12 -5.35 -22.22
CA ILE A 84 -26.42 -6.23 -23.16
C ILE A 84 -24.91 -6.07 -22.92
N ARG A 85 -24.16 -7.18 -22.97
CA ARG A 85 -22.71 -7.12 -22.91
C ARG A 85 -22.14 -6.76 -24.28
N VAL A 86 -21.31 -5.74 -24.28
CA VAL A 86 -20.49 -5.34 -25.42
C VAL A 86 -19.03 -5.53 -25.04
N VAL A 87 -18.31 -6.21 -25.93
CA VAL A 87 -16.90 -6.52 -25.78
C VAL A 87 -16.11 -5.72 -26.79
N GLU A 88 -15.26 -4.85 -26.25
CA GLU A 88 -14.20 -4.20 -27.02
C GLU A 88 -12.97 -5.10 -26.99
N TYR A 89 -12.60 -5.65 -28.14
CA TYR A 89 -11.45 -6.52 -28.31
C TYR A 89 -10.37 -5.78 -29.09
N GLN A 90 -9.17 -5.67 -28.51
CA GLN A 90 -7.99 -5.08 -29.17
C GLN A 90 -6.92 -6.15 -29.31
N TRP A 91 -6.36 -6.31 -30.51
CA TRP A 91 -5.28 -7.26 -30.78
C TRP A 91 -4.24 -6.66 -31.73
N TRP A 92 -3.09 -7.31 -31.88
CA TRP A 92 -2.14 -6.94 -32.94
C TRP A 92 -1.84 -8.11 -33.86
N GLU A 93 -1.60 -7.78 -35.12
CA GLU A 93 -1.14 -8.69 -36.16
C GLU A 93 0.20 -8.22 -36.70
N ARG A 94 0.96 -9.14 -37.31
CA ARG A 94 2.22 -8.78 -37.98
C ARG A 94 1.94 -8.60 -39.46
N GLU A 95 2.02 -7.37 -39.91
CA GLU A 95 1.95 -7.05 -41.33
C GLU A 95 3.36 -6.81 -41.89
N THR A 96 3.56 -7.23 -43.13
CA THR A 96 4.79 -6.96 -43.88
C THR A 96 4.74 -5.56 -44.47
N VAL A 97 5.66 -4.72 -44.02
CA VAL A 97 5.89 -3.36 -44.48
C VAL A 97 7.17 -3.33 -45.30
N TYR A 98 7.14 -2.62 -46.42
CA TYR A 98 8.31 -2.38 -47.25
C TYR A 98 8.81 -0.96 -46.98
N ARG A 99 10.06 -0.84 -46.54
CA ARG A 99 10.74 0.45 -46.41
C ARG A 99 11.52 0.71 -47.68
N VAL A 100 11.17 1.77 -48.38
CA VAL A 100 11.84 2.20 -49.60
C VAL A 100 12.66 3.44 -49.26
N ALA A 101 13.96 3.41 -49.61
CA ALA A 101 14.84 4.56 -49.40
C ALA A 101 14.81 5.43 -50.67
N THR A 102 14.20 6.61 -50.58
CA THR A 102 14.30 7.67 -51.59
C THR A 102 15.41 8.65 -51.17
N GLU A 103 15.97 9.44 -52.10
CA GLU A 103 17.16 10.28 -51.89
C GLU A 103 17.10 11.21 -50.65
N GLU A 104 15.91 11.59 -50.19
CA GLU A 104 15.75 12.46 -49.01
C GLU A 104 15.01 11.81 -47.82
N LYS A 105 14.22 10.73 -48.00
CA LYS A 105 13.43 10.10 -46.90
C LYS A 105 13.20 8.59 -47.09
N VAL A 106 13.11 7.88 -45.96
CA VAL A 106 12.65 6.48 -45.92
C VAL A 106 11.13 6.46 -45.75
N VAL A 107 10.41 5.99 -46.76
CA VAL A 107 8.94 5.91 -46.75
C VAL A 107 8.48 4.47 -46.50
N GLU A 108 7.49 4.29 -45.62
CA GLU A 108 6.90 2.99 -45.31
C GLU A 108 5.68 2.71 -46.21
N PHE A 109 5.68 1.59 -46.92
CA PHE A 109 4.54 1.11 -47.72
C PHE A 109 3.99 -0.21 -47.17
N ASN A 110 2.66 -0.31 -47.05
CA ASN A 110 1.99 -1.59 -46.81
C ASN A 110 2.12 -2.49 -48.06
N ALA A 111 2.15 -3.81 -47.89
CA ALA A 111 2.29 -4.81 -48.96
C ALA A 111 1.33 -4.62 -50.14
N ALA A 112 0.08 -4.18 -49.89
CA ALA A 112 -0.89 -3.91 -50.96
C ALA A 112 -0.50 -2.70 -51.83
N ARG A 113 -0.07 -1.60 -51.21
CA ARG A 113 0.43 -0.40 -51.93
C ARG A 113 1.79 -0.67 -52.59
N PHE A 114 2.65 -1.45 -51.94
CA PHE A 114 3.95 -1.82 -52.49
C PHE A 114 3.82 -2.66 -53.76
N LYS A 115 2.86 -3.60 -53.82
CA LYS A 115 2.60 -4.39 -55.04
C LYS A 115 2.23 -3.53 -56.25
N LEU A 116 1.47 -2.45 -56.04
CA LEU A 116 1.05 -1.54 -57.12
C LEU A 116 2.19 -0.63 -57.60
N LEU A 117 3.12 -0.29 -56.72
CA LEU A 117 4.25 0.60 -57.00
C LEU A 117 5.56 -0.16 -57.30
N LYS A 118 5.52 -1.50 -57.24
CA LYS A 118 6.69 -2.36 -57.40
C LYS A 118 7.37 -2.16 -58.75
N ASP A 119 6.58 -2.09 -59.82
CA ASP A 119 7.08 -1.93 -61.19
C ASP A 119 7.78 -0.57 -61.39
N GLY A 120 7.36 0.47 -60.65
CA GLY A 120 8.01 1.78 -60.62
C GLY A 120 9.36 1.74 -59.87
N PHE A 121 9.39 1.14 -58.68
CA PHE A 121 10.63 1.05 -57.88
C PHE A 121 11.70 0.15 -58.51
N ASP A 122 11.28 -0.95 -59.16
CA ASP A 122 12.20 -1.83 -59.88
C ASP A 122 12.77 -1.14 -61.13
N SER A 123 12.03 -0.20 -61.75
CA SER A 123 12.50 0.60 -62.90
C SER A 123 13.47 1.73 -62.50
N GLU A 124 13.35 2.29 -61.30
CA GLU A 124 14.25 3.31 -60.74
C GLU A 124 15.48 2.72 -60.04
N GLY A 125 15.53 1.40 -59.84
CA GLY A 125 16.63 0.73 -59.12
C GLY A 125 16.66 1.01 -57.62
N THR A 126 15.54 1.45 -57.05
CA THR A 126 15.44 1.91 -55.67
C THR A 126 15.48 0.71 -54.70
N ARG A 127 16.40 0.75 -53.72
CA ARG A 127 16.54 -0.34 -52.73
C ARG A 127 15.37 -0.34 -51.75
N TYR A 128 14.72 -1.49 -51.61
CA TYR A 128 13.66 -1.71 -50.62
C TYR A 128 14.01 -2.83 -49.64
N LEU A 129 13.62 -2.65 -48.38
CA LEU A 129 13.77 -3.64 -47.32
C LEU A 129 12.39 -4.16 -46.87
N LYS A 130 12.22 -5.48 -46.86
CA LYS A 130 11.04 -6.13 -46.28
C LYS A 130 11.20 -6.23 -44.77
N GLN A 131 10.30 -5.61 -44.01
CA GLN A 131 10.28 -5.65 -42.55
C GLN A 131 8.88 -6.03 -42.04
N THR A 132 8.80 -6.72 -40.90
CA THR A 132 7.50 -6.99 -40.24
C THR A 132 7.23 -5.92 -39.19
N LYS A 133 6.06 -5.30 -39.24
CA LYS A 133 5.58 -4.32 -38.25
C LYS A 133 4.35 -4.87 -37.54
N ARG A 134 4.17 -4.53 -36.26
CA ARG A 134 2.93 -4.83 -35.54
C ARG A 134 1.90 -3.76 -35.90
N VAL A 135 0.72 -4.20 -36.32
CA VAL A 135 -0.43 -3.35 -36.59
C VAL A 135 -1.50 -3.70 -35.56
N TYR A 136 -2.00 -2.69 -34.85
CA TYR A 136 -3.00 -2.86 -33.80
C TYR A 136 -4.40 -2.66 -34.39
N LYS A 137 -5.32 -3.54 -34.05
CA LYS A 137 -6.71 -3.57 -34.53
C LYS A 137 -7.68 -3.55 -33.34
N ARG A 138 -8.92 -3.14 -33.60
CA ARG A 138 -10.00 -3.11 -32.61
C ARG A 138 -11.32 -3.58 -33.22
N ALA A 139 -12.07 -4.35 -32.44
CA ALA A 139 -13.43 -4.72 -32.74
C ALA A 139 -14.35 -4.53 -31.54
N PHE A 140 -15.60 -4.16 -31.79
CA PHE A 140 -16.70 -4.18 -30.84
C PHE A 140 -17.64 -5.32 -31.18
N ILE A 141 -17.93 -6.18 -30.22
CA ILE A 141 -18.72 -7.40 -30.41
C ILE A 141 -19.85 -7.40 -29.37
N ALA A 142 -21.06 -7.70 -29.81
CA ALA A 142 -22.22 -7.88 -28.94
C ALA A 142 -22.96 -9.16 -29.35
N GLY A 143 -22.99 -10.15 -28.46
CA GLY A 143 -23.54 -11.47 -28.81
C GLY A 143 -22.77 -12.08 -29.99
N GLU A 144 -23.50 -12.48 -31.02
CA GLU A 144 -22.94 -13.03 -32.27
C GLU A 144 -22.65 -11.96 -33.34
N THR A 145 -22.87 -10.68 -33.04
CA THR A 145 -22.75 -9.60 -34.01
C THR A 145 -21.50 -8.76 -33.75
N ILE A 146 -20.68 -8.60 -34.78
CA ILE A 146 -19.56 -7.64 -34.78
C ILE A 146 -20.14 -6.27 -35.12
N LEU A 147 -20.16 -5.36 -34.15
CA LEU A 147 -20.66 -4.00 -34.27
C LEU A 147 -19.73 -3.14 -35.14
N GLU A 148 -18.45 -3.17 -34.86
CA GLU A 148 -17.46 -2.35 -35.53
C GLU A 148 -16.15 -3.11 -35.54
N GLU A 149 -15.44 -3.07 -36.66
CA GLU A 149 -14.11 -3.62 -36.80
C GLU A 149 -13.27 -2.63 -37.60
N GLY A 150 -12.06 -2.34 -37.12
CA GLY A 150 -11.17 -1.41 -37.78
C GLY A 150 -9.79 -1.36 -37.14
N ASP A 151 -9.00 -0.40 -37.61
CA ASP A 151 -7.68 -0.13 -37.04
C ASP A 151 -7.81 0.36 -35.59
N GLY A 152 -6.82 -0.01 -34.77
CA GLY A 152 -6.76 0.39 -33.39
C GLY A 152 -6.65 1.92 -33.27
N PRO A 153 -7.12 2.53 -32.16
CA PRO A 153 -7.00 3.97 -31.96
C PRO A 153 -5.56 4.50 -31.99
N CYS A 154 -4.57 3.63 -31.79
CA CYS A 154 -3.16 3.93 -31.71
C CYS A 154 -2.35 2.90 -32.52
N ASP A 155 -1.45 3.38 -33.39
CA ASP A 155 -0.75 2.52 -34.35
C ASP A 155 0.33 1.62 -33.74
N HIS A 156 0.81 1.95 -32.54
CA HIS A 156 2.02 1.34 -31.97
C HIS A 156 1.80 0.63 -30.64
N ASP A 157 0.64 0.81 -30.00
CA ASP A 157 0.34 0.18 -28.72
C ASP A 157 -1.18 0.11 -28.44
N PHE A 158 -1.60 -0.78 -27.54
CA PHE A 158 -3.01 -0.85 -27.10
C PHE A 158 -3.45 0.42 -26.39
N THR A 159 -4.74 0.77 -26.48
CA THR A 159 -5.28 1.99 -25.84
C THR A 159 -5.30 1.90 -24.32
N TYR A 160 -5.67 0.74 -23.79
CA TYR A 160 -5.76 0.53 -22.35
C TYR A 160 -4.43 0.03 -21.78
N LYS A 161 -3.92 0.70 -20.75
CA LYS A 161 -2.72 0.29 -20.04
C LYS A 161 -3.05 -0.16 -18.63
N PRO A 162 -2.74 -1.41 -18.25
CA PRO A 162 -2.95 -1.90 -16.90
C PRO A 162 -1.79 -1.53 -15.99
N ILE A 163 -2.09 -1.35 -14.70
CA ILE A 163 -1.09 -1.32 -13.64
C ILE A 163 -1.09 -2.70 -12.99
N THR A 164 0.05 -3.39 -13.02
CA THR A 164 0.17 -4.74 -12.46
C THR A 164 0.81 -4.76 -11.08
N GLY A 165 0.40 -5.72 -10.25
CA GLY A 165 0.97 -5.95 -8.91
C GLY A 165 2.15 -6.93 -8.91
N LYS A 166 2.21 -7.79 -7.89
CA LYS A 166 3.14 -8.94 -7.83
C LYS A 166 2.61 -10.08 -8.72
N ARG A 167 3.52 -10.86 -9.30
CA ARG A 167 3.16 -11.98 -10.19
C ARG A 167 3.20 -13.30 -9.44
N ASP A 168 2.12 -14.07 -9.54
CA ASP A 168 2.06 -15.45 -9.10
C ASP A 168 2.68 -16.32 -10.21
N ARG A 169 3.78 -17.02 -9.91
CA ARG A 169 4.52 -17.82 -10.90
C ARG A 169 3.73 -19.05 -11.35
N ASN A 170 2.91 -19.62 -10.47
CA ASN A 170 2.22 -20.87 -10.73
C ASN A 170 0.90 -20.64 -11.46
N LYS A 171 0.15 -19.63 -11.02
CA LYS A 171 -1.17 -19.29 -11.59
C LYS A 171 -1.11 -18.28 -12.73
N ASN A 172 0.06 -17.71 -13.03
CA ASN A 172 0.24 -16.62 -14.01
C ASN A 172 -0.66 -15.39 -13.81
N ILE A 173 -1.19 -15.19 -12.60
CA ILE A 173 -2.04 -14.05 -12.24
C ILE A 173 -1.26 -12.96 -11.54
N TRP A 174 -1.71 -11.73 -11.71
CA TRP A 174 -1.21 -10.57 -10.97
C TRP A 174 -2.06 -10.36 -9.71
N PHE A 175 -1.41 -10.04 -8.59
CA PHE A 175 -2.10 -9.79 -7.33
C PHE A 175 -1.51 -8.60 -6.58
N GLY A 176 -2.36 -7.93 -5.80
CA GLY A 176 -2.00 -6.77 -4.98
C GLY A 176 -1.48 -7.17 -3.60
N LEU A 177 -1.15 -6.15 -2.81
CA LEU A 177 -0.64 -6.30 -1.44
C LEU A 177 -1.64 -7.02 -0.51
N VAL A 178 -2.94 -6.72 -0.68
CA VAL A 178 -4.03 -7.21 0.18
C VAL A 178 -4.22 -8.72 0.12
N ARG A 179 -3.81 -9.40 -0.97
CA ARG A 179 -3.96 -10.87 -1.08
C ARG A 179 -3.32 -11.60 0.11
N ALA A 180 -2.17 -11.10 0.57
CA ALA A 180 -1.45 -11.69 1.69
C ALA A 180 -2.07 -11.31 3.05
N MET A 181 -2.83 -10.20 3.13
CA MET A 181 -3.58 -9.79 4.32
C MET A 181 -4.90 -10.56 4.51
N MET A 182 -5.40 -11.23 3.47
CA MET A 182 -6.70 -11.91 3.55
C MET A 182 -6.71 -13.01 4.62
N ASP A 183 -5.63 -13.78 4.75
CA ASP A 183 -5.57 -14.88 5.70
C ASP A 183 -5.52 -14.38 7.15
N PRO A 184 -4.61 -13.43 7.53
CA PRO A 184 -4.66 -12.77 8.83
C PRO A 184 -6.05 -12.18 9.17
N GLN A 185 -6.68 -11.49 8.22
CA GLN A 185 -8.00 -10.90 8.42
C GLN A 185 -9.09 -11.97 8.67
N ARG A 186 -9.06 -13.09 7.94
CA ARG A 186 -10.01 -14.20 8.15
C ARG A 186 -9.84 -14.81 9.53
N TRP A 187 -8.61 -14.99 9.98
CA TRP A 187 -8.31 -15.47 11.33
C TRP A 187 -8.79 -14.49 12.40
N ALA A 188 -8.50 -13.20 12.24
CA ALA A 188 -8.99 -12.15 13.14
C ALA A 188 -10.52 -12.16 13.25
N ASN A 189 -11.23 -12.20 12.11
CA ASN A 189 -12.70 -12.28 12.08
C ASN A 189 -13.22 -13.55 12.77
N LYS A 190 -12.55 -14.70 12.57
CA LYS A 190 -12.92 -15.97 13.19
C LYS A 190 -12.72 -15.93 14.69
N PHE A 191 -11.57 -15.46 15.17
CA PHE A 191 -11.29 -15.34 16.60
C PHE A 191 -12.26 -14.38 17.28
N TYR A 192 -12.49 -13.21 16.69
CA TYR A 192 -13.48 -12.26 17.21
C TYR A 192 -14.87 -12.90 17.33
N SER A 193 -15.31 -13.63 16.30
CA SER A 193 -16.59 -14.34 16.33
C SER A 193 -16.63 -15.44 17.40
N GLN A 194 -15.51 -16.15 17.65
CA GLN A 194 -15.42 -17.14 18.71
C GLN A 194 -15.42 -16.52 20.11
N ILE A 195 -14.73 -15.40 20.31
CA ILE A 195 -14.72 -14.64 21.57
C ILE A 195 -16.14 -14.18 21.89
N LEU A 196 -16.83 -13.57 20.92
CA LEU A 196 -18.22 -13.16 21.07
C LEU A 196 -19.15 -14.34 21.36
N HIS A 197 -18.95 -15.48 20.70
CA HIS A 197 -19.71 -16.69 20.99
C HIS A 197 -19.49 -17.16 22.43
N VAL A 198 -18.23 -17.27 22.88
CA VAL A 198 -17.88 -17.68 24.26
C VAL A 198 -18.54 -16.76 25.28
N ILE A 199 -18.45 -15.43 25.09
CA ILE A 199 -19.10 -14.44 25.96
C ILE A 199 -20.61 -14.66 26.00
N ASN A 200 -21.26 -14.80 24.83
CA ASN A 200 -22.71 -14.96 24.73
C ASN A 200 -23.21 -16.29 25.32
N THR A 201 -22.46 -17.38 25.17
CA THR A 201 -22.81 -18.68 25.76
C THR A 201 -22.53 -18.74 27.26
N ASN A 202 -21.42 -18.15 27.73
CA ASN A 202 -21.09 -18.12 29.16
C ASN A 202 -22.04 -17.21 29.94
N ALA A 203 -22.45 -16.08 29.38
CA ALA A 203 -23.38 -15.15 30.02
C ALA A 203 -24.75 -15.78 30.38
N LYS A 204 -25.14 -16.86 29.69
CA LYS A 204 -26.41 -17.56 29.94
C LYS A 204 -26.36 -18.59 31.08
N GLY A 205 -25.16 -18.95 31.59
CA GLY A 205 -25.00 -19.82 32.77
C GLY A 205 -25.82 -21.12 32.71
N GLY A 206 -25.28 -22.17 32.09
CA GLY A 206 -25.99 -23.46 32.03
C GLY A 206 -26.13 -24.14 33.38
N ILE A 207 -27.13 -25.01 33.54
CA ILE A 207 -27.32 -25.86 34.73
C ILE A 207 -27.32 -27.35 34.38
N LEU A 208 -26.89 -28.14 35.35
CA LEU A 208 -27.17 -29.57 35.48
C LEU A 208 -28.29 -29.69 36.49
N ALA A 209 -29.38 -30.34 36.11
CA ALA A 209 -30.52 -30.57 36.99
C ALA A 209 -30.93 -32.04 36.88
N GLU A 210 -31.26 -32.65 38.00
CA GLU A 210 -31.91 -33.97 38.04
C GLU A 210 -33.30 -33.88 37.37
N GLU A 211 -33.76 -34.97 36.73
CA GLU A 211 -35.00 -34.99 35.92
C GLU A 211 -36.26 -34.55 36.71
N ASP A 212 -36.25 -34.68 38.06
CA ASP A 212 -37.37 -34.30 38.93
C ASP A 212 -37.15 -32.99 39.71
N ALA A 213 -36.12 -32.20 39.36
CA ALA A 213 -35.73 -31.01 40.11
C ALA A 213 -36.75 -29.85 40.06
N PHE A 214 -37.53 -29.75 38.97
CA PHE A 214 -38.48 -28.67 38.72
C PHE A 214 -39.93 -29.17 38.68
N PRO A 215 -40.91 -28.39 39.16
CA PRO A 215 -42.33 -28.73 39.04
C PRO A 215 -42.84 -28.63 37.60
N ASN A 216 -42.30 -27.71 36.79
CA ASN A 216 -42.53 -27.65 35.35
C ASN A 216 -41.22 -27.30 34.63
N GLN A 217 -40.68 -28.25 33.87
CA GLN A 217 -39.39 -28.12 33.19
C GLN A 217 -39.41 -27.06 32.08
N ARG A 218 -40.50 -26.94 31.32
CA ARG A 218 -40.59 -25.97 30.21
C ARG A 218 -40.61 -24.52 30.69
N ASP A 219 -41.28 -24.27 31.81
CA ASP A 219 -41.30 -22.93 32.42
C ASP A 219 -39.94 -22.59 33.03
N ALA A 220 -39.26 -23.58 33.62
CA ALA A 220 -37.89 -23.40 34.10
C ALA A 220 -36.93 -23.06 32.97
N GLU A 221 -36.96 -23.78 31.84
CA GLU A 221 -36.09 -23.52 30.67
C GLU A 221 -36.30 -22.12 30.08
N LYS A 222 -37.55 -21.65 29.97
CA LYS A 222 -37.89 -20.34 29.41
C LYS A 222 -37.52 -19.17 30.34
N ASN A 223 -37.63 -19.38 31.64
CA ASN A 223 -37.38 -18.35 32.66
C ASN A 223 -35.93 -18.37 33.18
N TRP A 224 -35.18 -19.45 32.97
CA TRP A 224 -33.79 -19.56 33.42
C TRP A 224 -32.89 -18.46 32.87
N ALA A 225 -33.08 -18.09 31.60
CA ALA A 225 -32.29 -17.06 30.93
C ALA A 225 -32.64 -15.62 31.33
N LYS A 226 -33.71 -15.41 32.12
CA LYS A 226 -34.18 -14.08 32.53
C LYS A 226 -33.76 -13.81 33.97
N ALA A 227 -32.96 -12.77 34.17
CA ALA A 227 -32.47 -12.36 35.49
C ALA A 227 -33.60 -11.93 36.46
N ASP A 228 -34.76 -11.53 35.94
CA ASP A 228 -35.86 -10.94 36.70
C ASP A 228 -36.98 -11.93 37.08
N SER A 229 -36.88 -13.21 36.65
CA SER A 229 -37.92 -14.22 36.92
C SER A 229 -37.50 -15.22 37.99
N ILE A 230 -38.39 -15.44 38.95
CA ILE A 230 -38.20 -16.44 40.01
C ILE A 230 -38.40 -17.84 39.43
N VAL A 231 -37.36 -18.68 39.48
CA VAL A 231 -37.45 -20.10 39.11
C VAL A 231 -37.75 -20.92 40.36
N THR A 232 -38.90 -21.58 40.39
CA THR A 232 -39.35 -22.39 41.53
C THR A 232 -38.80 -23.82 41.45
N VAL A 233 -38.32 -24.36 42.56
CA VAL A 233 -37.74 -25.71 42.67
C VAL A 233 -38.50 -26.56 43.69
N LYS A 234 -38.46 -27.89 43.57
CA LYS A 234 -39.12 -28.77 44.55
C LYS A 234 -38.43 -28.72 45.91
N LYS A 235 -39.21 -28.92 46.98
CA LYS A 235 -38.73 -28.85 48.37
C LYS A 235 -37.62 -29.89 48.63
N GLY A 236 -36.44 -29.43 49.05
CA GLY A 236 -35.29 -30.28 49.38
C GLY A 236 -34.27 -30.48 48.25
N VAL A 237 -34.54 -30.05 47.01
CA VAL A 237 -33.62 -30.20 45.86
C VAL A 237 -32.35 -29.38 46.03
N LEU A 238 -32.46 -28.16 46.57
CA LEU A 238 -31.31 -27.28 46.85
C LEU A 238 -30.39 -27.85 47.95
N GLN A 239 -30.97 -28.51 48.95
CA GLN A 239 -30.20 -29.11 50.06
C GLN A 239 -29.43 -30.36 49.61
N ARG A 240 -29.93 -31.08 48.60
CA ARG A 240 -29.31 -32.29 48.03
C ARG A 240 -28.33 -32.01 46.88
N LYS A 241 -28.11 -30.75 46.51
CA LYS A 241 -27.33 -30.36 45.31
C LYS A 241 -27.85 -30.98 44.00
N GLY A 242 -29.17 -31.16 43.88
CA GLY A 242 -29.81 -31.70 42.66
C GLY A 242 -29.86 -30.70 41.49
N ILE A 243 -29.50 -29.44 41.72
CA ILE A 243 -29.24 -28.42 40.68
C ILE A 243 -27.83 -27.89 40.92
N GLN A 244 -26.98 -28.00 39.90
CA GLN A 244 -25.61 -27.50 39.93
C GLN A 244 -25.37 -26.62 38.71
N PRO A 245 -24.71 -25.47 38.84
CA PRO A 245 -24.27 -24.73 37.67
C PRO A 245 -23.31 -25.61 36.87
N LYS A 246 -23.47 -25.64 35.55
CA LYS A 246 -22.42 -26.18 34.68
C LYS A 246 -21.16 -25.39 34.97
N PRO A 247 -19.99 -26.06 35.09
CA PRO A 247 -18.75 -25.33 35.30
C PRO A 247 -18.61 -24.30 34.17
N MET A 248 -18.46 -23.03 34.53
CA MET A 248 -18.23 -21.98 33.55
C MET A 248 -16.95 -22.36 32.82
N ILE A 249 -17.04 -22.49 31.49
CA ILE A 249 -15.84 -22.74 30.68
C ILE A 249 -15.00 -21.48 30.80
N PRO A 250 -13.82 -21.54 31.45
CA PRO A 250 -12.99 -20.36 31.61
C PRO A 250 -12.63 -19.85 30.21
N TYR A 251 -12.62 -18.53 30.07
CA TYR A 251 -12.20 -17.91 28.83
C TYR A 251 -10.81 -18.44 28.43
N PRO A 252 -10.65 -19.04 27.24
CA PRO A 252 -9.35 -19.52 26.81
C PRO A 252 -8.41 -18.32 26.60
N THR A 253 -7.48 -18.10 27.52
CA THR A 253 -6.52 -16.97 27.51
C THR A 253 -5.66 -16.92 26.25
N GLY A 254 -5.53 -18.03 25.51
CA GLY A 254 -4.83 -18.09 24.23
C GLY A 254 -5.56 -17.42 23.06
N LEU A 255 -6.88 -17.21 23.13
CA LEU A 255 -7.65 -16.63 22.02
C LEU A 255 -7.32 -15.14 21.80
N ASP A 256 -7.14 -14.36 22.86
CA ASP A 256 -6.72 -12.96 22.77
C ASP A 256 -5.35 -12.85 22.11
N ARG A 257 -4.38 -13.67 22.56
CA ARG A 257 -3.03 -13.71 22.00
C ARG A 257 -3.04 -14.07 20.51
N LEU A 258 -3.90 -14.99 20.09
CA LEU A 258 -4.04 -15.38 18.69
C LEU A 258 -4.72 -14.28 17.86
N MET A 259 -5.68 -13.54 18.42
CA MET A 259 -6.29 -12.38 17.79
C MET A 259 -5.26 -11.25 17.61
N GLU A 260 -4.48 -10.93 18.65
CA GLU A 260 -3.39 -9.95 18.58
C GLU A 260 -2.35 -10.35 17.53
N LEU A 261 -1.91 -11.61 17.53
CA LEU A 261 -0.98 -12.12 16.52
C LEU A 261 -1.55 -11.98 15.10
N ALA A 262 -2.84 -12.28 14.90
CA ALA A 262 -3.50 -12.11 13.60
C ALA A 262 -3.55 -10.63 13.19
N MET A 263 -3.78 -9.71 14.13
CA MET A 263 -3.76 -8.27 13.87
C MET A 263 -2.34 -7.77 13.53
N ASP A 264 -1.32 -8.18 14.29
CA ASP A 264 0.07 -7.79 14.03
C ASP A 264 0.62 -8.36 12.71
N SER A 265 0.11 -9.55 12.32
CA SER A 265 0.50 -10.21 11.07
C SER A 265 0.18 -9.38 9.83
N HIS A 266 -0.74 -8.40 9.90
CA HIS A 266 -1.00 -7.50 8.78
C HIS A 266 0.24 -6.69 8.37
N TYR A 267 1.03 -6.22 9.33
CA TYR A 267 2.24 -5.44 9.06
C TYR A 267 3.38 -6.32 8.58
N THR A 268 3.55 -7.50 9.18
CA THR A 268 4.65 -8.42 8.85
C THR A 268 4.50 -9.03 7.45
N VAL A 269 3.27 -9.37 7.07
CA VAL A 269 2.99 -10.01 5.76
C VAL A 269 3.02 -9.01 4.61
N THR A 270 2.63 -7.76 4.85
CA THR A 270 2.74 -6.69 3.85
C THR A 270 4.15 -6.14 3.72
N GLY A 271 4.94 -6.23 4.79
CA GLY A 271 6.26 -5.59 4.89
C GLY A 271 6.17 -4.07 4.99
N VAL A 272 4.98 -3.52 5.23
CA VAL A 272 4.77 -2.09 5.47
C VAL A 272 4.83 -1.88 6.97
N SER A 273 5.93 -1.30 7.47
CA SER A 273 6.06 -0.98 8.89
C SER A 273 5.24 0.25 9.27
N LEU A 274 4.86 0.35 10.55
CA LEU A 274 4.19 1.52 11.12
C LEU A 274 5.00 2.82 10.92
N GLU A 275 6.33 2.72 10.82
CA GLU A 275 7.23 3.84 10.55
C GLU A 275 7.08 4.36 9.11
N MET A 276 6.78 3.49 8.14
CA MET A 276 6.46 3.94 6.79
C MET A 276 5.14 4.71 6.73
N LEU A 277 4.20 4.34 7.59
CA LEU A 277 2.89 5.01 7.69
C LEU A 277 2.97 6.32 8.48
N GLY A 278 4.14 6.66 9.04
CA GLY A 278 4.31 7.85 9.88
C GLY A 278 3.57 7.76 11.21
N LEU A 279 3.14 6.55 11.60
CA LEU A 279 2.40 6.28 12.84
C LEU A 279 3.31 5.86 13.99
N ALA A 280 4.62 5.80 13.76
CA ALA A 280 5.59 5.45 14.79
C ALA A 280 5.89 6.68 15.66
N ASP A 281 5.22 6.77 16.81
CA ASP A 281 5.43 7.82 17.81
C ASP A 281 6.58 7.44 18.76
N ARG A 282 7.75 7.10 18.19
CA ARG A 282 8.95 6.75 18.96
C ARG A 282 10.06 7.72 18.56
N ASN A 283 10.59 8.47 19.52
CA ASN A 283 11.80 9.29 19.34
C ASN A 283 13.00 8.36 19.04
N GLN A 284 13.20 7.99 17.78
CA GLN A 284 14.30 7.16 17.32
C GLN A 284 15.36 8.00 16.59
N PRO A 285 16.64 7.58 16.59
CA PRO A 285 17.67 8.24 15.80
C PRO A 285 17.28 8.30 14.31
N GLY A 286 17.29 9.50 13.72
CA GLY A 286 16.78 9.73 12.35
C GLY A 286 17.43 8.85 11.27
N VAL A 287 18.67 8.38 11.48
CA VAL A 287 19.36 7.45 10.58
C VAL A 287 18.69 6.07 10.55
N LEU A 288 18.24 5.55 11.69
CA LEU A 288 17.56 4.25 11.78
C LEU A 288 16.17 4.30 11.15
N GLU A 289 15.42 5.37 11.40
CA GLU A 289 14.14 5.60 10.73
C GLU A 289 14.31 5.70 9.22
N TYR A 290 15.34 6.40 8.77
CA TYR A 290 15.65 6.53 7.35
C TYR A 290 15.94 5.16 6.74
N GLN A 291 16.80 4.34 7.37
CA GLN A 291 17.11 2.99 6.91
C GLN A 291 15.87 2.09 6.85
N ARG A 292 14.98 2.16 7.83
CA ARG A 292 13.73 1.37 7.84
C ARG A 292 12.73 1.85 6.78
N LYS A 293 12.62 3.17 6.54
CA LYS A 293 11.86 3.74 5.42
C LYS A 293 12.41 3.25 4.07
N GLN A 294 13.74 3.20 3.90
CA GLN A 294 14.37 2.65 2.68
C GLN A 294 14.13 1.15 2.50
N ALA A 295 14.19 0.36 3.58
CA ALA A 295 13.92 -1.07 3.54
C ALA A 295 12.48 -1.35 3.07
N GLY A 296 11.50 -0.62 3.60
CA GLY A 296 10.10 -0.76 3.19
C GLY A 296 9.83 -0.26 1.77
N LEU A 297 10.54 0.76 1.28
CA LEU A 297 10.51 1.16 -0.13
C LEU A 297 10.98 0.04 -1.05
N THR A 298 11.92 -0.80 -0.62
CA THR A 298 12.39 -1.96 -1.41
C THR A 298 11.29 -3.00 -1.62
N ILE A 299 10.45 -3.23 -0.60
CA ILE A 299 9.32 -4.17 -0.68
C ILE A 299 8.24 -3.67 -1.63
N LEU A 300 8.01 -2.35 -1.65
CA LEU A 300 7.06 -1.68 -2.54
C LEU A 300 7.64 -1.35 -3.93
N ALA A 301 8.96 -1.46 -4.12
CA ALA A 301 9.63 -1.13 -5.37
C ALA A 301 9.05 -1.83 -6.61
N PRO A 302 8.60 -3.11 -6.57
CA PRO A 302 7.93 -3.73 -7.71
C PRO A 302 6.64 -3.02 -8.13
N LEU A 303 5.87 -2.50 -7.17
CA LEU A 303 4.61 -1.78 -7.41
C LEU A 303 4.88 -0.37 -7.95
N PHE A 304 5.88 0.33 -7.41
CA PHE A 304 6.27 1.64 -7.96
C PHE A 304 6.89 1.50 -9.36
N GLY A 305 7.63 0.42 -9.60
CA GLY A 305 8.17 0.10 -10.92
C GLY A 305 7.06 -0.11 -11.96
N SER A 306 5.99 -0.83 -11.63
CA SER A 306 4.84 -0.99 -12.54
C SER A 306 4.07 0.31 -12.75
N LEU A 307 3.91 1.15 -11.72
CA LEU A 307 3.32 2.48 -11.87
C LEU A 307 4.15 3.39 -12.80
N ARG A 308 5.47 3.38 -12.64
CA ARG A 308 6.38 4.15 -13.50
C ARG A 308 6.30 3.69 -14.95
N GLN A 309 6.30 2.37 -15.17
CA GLN A 309 6.15 1.79 -16.50
C GLN A 309 4.79 2.15 -17.12
N TYR A 310 3.72 2.15 -16.32
CA TYR A 310 2.38 2.56 -16.75
C TYR A 310 2.37 4.01 -17.21
N ARG A 311 2.93 4.92 -16.41
CA ARG A 311 3.03 6.35 -16.78
C ARG A 311 3.77 6.55 -18.09
N LYS A 312 4.87 5.81 -18.32
CA LYS A 312 5.63 5.87 -19.59
C LYS A 312 4.81 5.36 -20.77
N GLN A 313 4.14 4.21 -20.63
CA GLN A 313 3.34 3.61 -21.69
C GLN A 313 2.09 4.43 -22.01
N GLN A 314 1.35 4.84 -20.98
CA GLN A 314 0.16 5.67 -21.12
C GLN A 314 0.52 7.05 -21.68
N GLY A 315 1.66 7.63 -21.27
CA GLY A 315 2.16 8.88 -21.81
C GLY A 315 2.41 8.81 -23.31
N ARG A 316 2.94 7.69 -23.84
CA ARG A 316 3.13 7.47 -25.28
C ARG A 316 1.81 7.42 -26.04
N VAL A 317 0.82 6.68 -25.52
CA VAL A 317 -0.51 6.61 -26.13
C VAL A 317 -1.21 7.97 -26.10
N LEU A 318 -1.14 8.67 -24.97
CA LEU A 318 -1.73 10.00 -24.84
C LEU A 318 -1.08 11.01 -25.78
N LEU A 319 0.26 10.99 -25.89
CA LEU A 319 0.99 11.86 -26.80
C LEU A 319 0.64 11.59 -28.27
N TYR A 320 0.42 10.33 -28.64
CA TYR A 320 -0.11 9.98 -29.95
C TYR A 320 -1.50 10.57 -30.16
N PHE A 321 -2.41 10.46 -29.19
CA PHE A 321 -3.74 11.06 -29.32
C PHE A 321 -3.70 12.59 -29.42
N ILE A 322 -2.82 13.24 -28.65
CA ILE A 322 -2.59 14.69 -28.74
C ILE A 322 -2.14 15.05 -30.16
N ARG A 323 -1.12 14.35 -30.69
CA ARG A 323 -0.61 14.64 -32.04
C ARG A 323 -1.65 14.38 -33.12
N THR A 324 -2.37 13.26 -33.06
CA THR A 324 -3.25 12.82 -34.14
C THR A 324 -4.59 13.54 -34.12
N TYR A 325 -5.17 13.79 -32.94
CA TYR A 325 -6.56 14.27 -32.82
C TYR A 325 -6.70 15.70 -32.27
N ILE A 326 -5.66 16.28 -31.64
CA ILE A 326 -5.71 17.70 -31.24
C ILE A 326 -5.21 18.57 -32.39
N SER A 327 -6.03 19.53 -32.81
CA SER A 327 -5.69 20.51 -33.84
C SER A 327 -4.61 21.48 -33.34
N ASP A 328 -3.49 21.57 -34.07
CA ASP A 328 -2.34 22.46 -33.80
C ASP A 328 -2.62 23.93 -34.13
N GLY A 329 -3.53 24.55 -33.39
CA GLY A 329 -3.83 25.99 -33.49
C GLY A 329 -3.49 26.79 -32.24
N ARG A 330 -2.95 26.17 -31.19
CA ARG A 330 -2.75 26.84 -29.89
C ARG A 330 -1.30 27.30 -29.73
N LEU A 331 -1.11 28.61 -29.61
CA LEU A 331 0.13 29.22 -29.17
C LEU A 331 0.34 28.94 -27.68
N MET A 332 1.48 28.34 -27.32
CA MET A 332 1.89 28.14 -25.92
C MET A 332 2.84 29.26 -25.53
N ARG A 333 2.49 30.02 -24.48
CA ARG A 333 3.38 31.04 -23.90
C ARG A 333 4.33 30.36 -22.92
N ILE A 334 5.60 30.23 -23.29
CA ILE A 334 6.64 29.74 -22.37
C ILE A 334 7.16 30.95 -21.59
N LEU A 335 7.07 30.91 -20.26
CA LEU A 335 7.74 31.87 -19.39
C LEU A 335 9.21 31.45 -19.25
N GLY A 336 10.04 31.89 -20.20
CA GLY A 336 11.50 31.74 -20.15
C GLY A 336 12.20 32.86 -19.35
N LYS A 337 13.48 32.66 -19.03
CA LYS A 337 14.32 33.62 -18.26
C LYS A 337 14.56 34.97 -18.97
N GLU A 338 14.16 35.13 -20.22
CA GLU A 338 14.39 36.34 -21.03
C GLU A 338 13.10 36.97 -21.61
N GLY A 339 11.92 36.63 -21.09
CA GLY A 339 10.65 37.20 -21.54
C GLY A 339 9.74 36.19 -22.25
N ALA A 340 8.49 36.60 -22.49
CA ALA A 340 7.46 35.73 -23.04
C ALA A 340 7.60 35.61 -24.56
N GLU A 341 8.23 34.52 -25.01
CA GLU A 341 8.35 34.20 -26.44
C GLU A 341 7.19 33.29 -26.87
N PHE A 342 6.51 33.67 -27.95
CA PHE A 342 5.46 32.86 -28.56
C PHE A 342 6.07 32.00 -29.65
N VAL A 343 6.33 30.73 -29.35
CA VAL A 343 6.82 29.78 -30.35
C VAL A 343 5.63 29.00 -30.92
N PRO A 344 5.42 28.98 -32.25
CA PRO A 344 4.40 28.11 -32.85
C PRO A 344 4.81 26.65 -32.68
N LEU A 345 3.91 25.82 -32.16
CA LEU A 345 4.10 24.36 -32.15
C LEU A 345 4.02 23.85 -33.60
N MET A 346 5.16 23.75 -34.28
CA MET A 346 5.22 23.04 -35.54
C MET A 346 5.31 21.54 -35.27
N LYS A 347 4.41 20.76 -35.88
CA LYS A 347 4.54 19.31 -36.01
C LYS A 347 5.79 19.00 -36.84
N GLN A 348 6.93 18.80 -36.18
CA GLN A 348 8.06 18.13 -36.81
C GLN A 348 7.84 16.61 -36.68
N ASP A 349 7.75 15.94 -37.83
CA ASP A 349 7.56 14.49 -37.90
C ASP A 349 8.83 13.69 -37.51
N GLU A 350 9.96 14.34 -37.21
CA GLU A 350 11.27 13.72 -36.99
C GLU A 350 11.75 13.69 -35.52
N THR A 351 11.08 14.36 -34.57
CA THR A 351 11.38 14.25 -33.12
C THR A 351 10.84 12.95 -32.48
N VAL A 352 10.57 11.93 -33.30
CA VAL A 352 9.65 10.80 -33.03
C VAL A 352 10.25 9.65 -32.20
N GLN A 353 11.56 9.63 -31.92
CA GLN A 353 12.12 8.66 -30.98
C GLN A 353 12.03 9.18 -29.55
N TYR A 354 10.87 8.95 -28.95
CA TYR A 354 10.44 9.38 -27.62
C TYR A 354 11.44 9.05 -26.50
N ASP A 355 12.19 10.06 -26.05
CA ASP A 355 12.78 10.05 -24.71
C ASP A 355 11.74 10.54 -23.69
N VAL A 356 10.70 9.73 -23.48
CA VAL A 356 9.73 9.96 -22.40
C VAL A 356 10.42 9.55 -21.10
N ILE A 357 11.25 10.45 -20.59
CA ILE A 357 11.76 10.40 -19.22
C ILE A 357 10.60 10.81 -18.32
N VAL A 358 9.81 9.83 -17.90
CA VAL A 358 9.01 9.99 -16.66
C VAL A 358 10.00 9.98 -15.53
N ASP A 359 10.55 11.16 -15.25
CA ASP A 359 11.15 11.43 -13.96
C ASP A 359 10.00 11.57 -12.97
N GLU A 360 10.06 10.82 -11.87
CA GLU A 360 9.41 11.28 -10.65
C GLU A 360 10.10 12.60 -10.36
N ALA A 361 9.43 13.74 -10.59
CA ALA A 361 9.99 15.09 -10.47
C ALA A 361 11.24 15.08 -9.58
N ALA A 362 12.42 15.10 -10.22
CA ALA A 362 13.73 15.04 -9.57
C ALA A 362 14.06 16.37 -8.87
N THR A 363 13.04 16.97 -8.28
CA THR A 363 13.06 18.16 -7.44
C THR A 363 12.72 17.78 -5.99
N SER A 364 12.72 16.48 -5.64
CA SER A 364 12.62 16.08 -4.24
C SER A 364 13.92 16.47 -3.51
N PRO A 365 13.86 17.21 -2.39
CA PRO A 365 15.02 17.60 -1.58
C PRO A 365 15.99 16.44 -1.28
N ASN A 366 15.47 15.21 -1.21
CA ASN A 366 16.18 13.97 -0.89
C ASN A 366 17.27 13.58 -1.93
N GLN A 367 17.07 13.85 -3.22
CA GLN A 367 18.15 13.59 -4.20
C GLN A 367 19.27 14.61 -4.07
N LYS A 368 18.92 15.90 -3.84
CA LYS A 368 19.90 16.95 -3.60
C LYS A 368 20.76 16.67 -2.38
N GLU A 369 20.14 16.23 -1.28
CA GLU A 369 20.83 15.81 -0.06
C GLU A 369 21.78 14.63 -0.29
N LYS A 370 21.37 13.60 -1.04
CA LYS A 370 22.24 12.46 -1.38
C LYS A 370 23.41 12.85 -2.27
N THR A 371 23.15 13.62 -3.34
CA THR A 371 24.22 14.11 -4.22
C THR A 371 25.17 15.01 -3.44
N PHE A 372 24.66 15.83 -2.53
CA PHE A 372 25.49 16.68 -1.68
C PHE A 372 26.36 15.86 -0.72
N ALA A 373 25.82 14.83 -0.06
CA ALA A 373 26.58 13.96 0.83
C ALA A 373 27.73 13.23 0.11
N VAL A 374 27.45 12.65 -1.07
CA VAL A 374 28.47 12.01 -1.90
C VAL A 374 29.49 13.04 -2.40
N MET A 375 29.05 14.24 -2.77
CA MET A 375 29.95 15.32 -3.15
C MET A 375 30.83 15.77 -1.99
N THR A 376 30.33 15.89 -0.76
CA THR A 376 31.16 16.26 0.40
C THR A 376 32.27 15.25 0.70
N GLU A 377 32.11 13.98 0.32
CA GLU A 377 33.15 12.95 0.46
C GLU A 377 34.17 13.01 -0.69
N ILE A 378 33.75 13.33 -1.91
CA ILE A 378 34.61 13.36 -3.11
C ILE A 378 35.32 14.71 -3.27
N LEU A 379 34.72 15.82 -2.82
CA LEU A 379 35.26 17.17 -2.98
C LEU A 379 36.67 17.33 -2.39
N PRO A 380 36.97 16.85 -1.15
CA PRO A 380 38.30 16.95 -0.59
C PRO A 380 39.34 16.18 -1.42
N LEU A 381 38.96 15.00 -1.93
CA LEU A 381 39.82 14.15 -2.76
C LEU A 381 40.05 14.76 -4.15
N ALA A 382 39.02 15.36 -4.75
CA ALA A 382 39.09 16.04 -6.04
C ALA A 382 39.91 17.33 -5.98
N LEU A 383 39.77 18.11 -4.89
CA LEU A 383 40.59 19.29 -4.61
C LEU A 383 42.06 18.92 -4.37
N GLN A 384 42.32 17.81 -3.69
CA GLN A 384 43.69 17.29 -3.47
C GLN A 384 44.34 16.77 -4.77
N ALA A 385 43.52 16.32 -5.73
CA ALA A 385 43.95 15.88 -7.06
C ALA A 385 44.00 17.00 -8.12
N GLY A 386 43.73 18.26 -7.75
CA GLY A 386 43.87 19.42 -8.63
C GLY A 386 42.71 19.66 -9.60
N PHE A 387 41.56 18.99 -9.41
CA PHE A 387 40.36 19.28 -10.20
C PHE A 387 39.58 20.45 -9.56
N PRO A 388 39.37 21.57 -10.28
CA PRO A 388 38.54 22.65 -9.76
C PRO A 388 37.08 22.17 -9.63
N PRO A 389 36.34 22.60 -8.59
CA PRO A 389 34.96 22.19 -8.40
C PRO A 389 34.10 22.67 -9.58
N PRO A 390 33.36 21.79 -10.27
CA PRO A 390 32.44 22.21 -11.33
C PRO A 390 31.38 23.18 -10.80
N VAL A 391 31.15 24.28 -11.52
CA VAL A 391 30.22 25.38 -11.14
C VAL A 391 28.77 24.88 -10.92
N GLU A 392 28.43 23.74 -11.51
CA GLU A 392 27.15 23.04 -11.41
C GLU A 392 26.86 22.50 -10.01
N ILE A 393 27.87 22.37 -9.12
CA ILE A 393 27.69 21.95 -7.71
C ILE A 393 26.71 22.86 -6.97
N LEU A 394 26.65 24.15 -7.34
CA LEU A 394 25.78 25.14 -6.71
C LEU A 394 24.27 24.86 -6.92
N GLU A 395 23.90 24.09 -7.94
CA GLU A 395 22.50 23.74 -8.22
C GLU A 395 21.96 22.63 -7.30
N TYR A 396 22.88 21.85 -6.73
CA TYR A 396 22.61 20.72 -5.85
C TYR A 396 22.75 21.07 -4.37
N LEU A 397 23.20 22.29 -4.03
CA LEU A 397 23.19 22.79 -2.66
C LEU A 397 21.75 22.91 -2.13
N PRO A 398 21.47 22.53 -0.88
CA PRO A 398 20.17 22.72 -0.24
C PRO A 398 19.97 24.18 0.19
N LEU A 399 20.20 25.12 -0.73
CA LEU A 399 20.02 26.55 -0.52
C LEU A 399 18.78 27.05 -1.28
N PRO A 400 18.10 28.10 -0.78
CA PRO A 400 17.00 28.73 -1.51
C PRO A 400 17.46 29.18 -2.90
N LEU A 401 16.60 29.05 -3.91
CA LEU A 401 16.89 29.45 -5.30
C LEU A 401 17.33 30.92 -5.41
N THR A 402 16.87 31.77 -4.50
CA THR A 402 17.27 33.18 -4.37
C THR A 402 18.76 33.34 -4.05
N VAL A 403 19.30 32.50 -3.16
CA VAL A 403 20.71 32.51 -2.75
C VAL A 403 21.59 31.92 -3.85
N ILE A 404 21.15 30.83 -4.49
CA ILE A 404 21.85 30.20 -5.63
C ILE A 404 21.96 31.19 -6.80
N ASN A 405 20.89 31.92 -7.11
CA ASN A 405 20.88 32.91 -8.17
C ASN A 405 21.74 34.15 -7.83
N ALA A 406 21.81 34.55 -6.55
CA ALA A 406 22.68 35.63 -6.09
C ALA A 406 24.17 35.24 -6.20
N TRP A 407 24.52 34.01 -5.83
CA TRP A 407 25.88 33.48 -5.96
C TRP A 407 26.32 33.26 -7.41
N LYS A 408 25.42 32.80 -8.28
CA LYS A 408 25.72 32.73 -9.73
C LYS A 408 25.99 34.11 -10.32
N LYS A 409 25.26 35.14 -9.87
CA LYS A 409 25.51 36.53 -10.28
C LYS A 409 26.85 37.05 -9.77
N SER A 410 27.26 36.72 -8.54
CA SER A 410 28.56 37.14 -8.02
C SER A 410 29.73 36.44 -8.70
N ILE A 411 29.61 35.14 -9.03
CA ILE A 411 30.66 34.39 -9.75
C ILE A 411 30.78 34.86 -11.20
N ALA A 412 29.66 35.14 -11.88
CA ALA A 412 29.68 35.72 -13.23
C ALA A 412 30.27 37.15 -13.27
N GLN A 413 30.26 37.86 -12.14
CA GLN A 413 30.86 39.19 -11.98
C GLN A 413 32.33 39.16 -11.48
N GLN A 414 32.82 38.00 -11.01
CA GLN A 414 34.18 37.83 -10.47
C GLN A 414 35.17 37.21 -11.47
N GLY A 415 34.91 37.34 -12.77
CA GLY A 415 35.83 36.89 -13.83
C GLY A 415 37.19 37.61 -13.87
N GLU A 416 37.40 38.69 -13.11
CA GLU A 416 38.68 39.40 -13.02
C GLU A 416 38.88 39.96 -11.60
N ASN A 417 39.40 39.15 -10.67
CA ASN A 417 40.26 39.61 -9.56
C ASN A 417 40.79 38.42 -8.75
N ASN A 418 42.09 38.13 -8.89
CA ASN A 418 42.75 36.98 -8.28
C ASN A 418 43.17 37.20 -6.81
N GLU A 419 42.90 38.37 -6.23
CA GLU A 419 43.31 38.72 -4.85
C GLU A 419 42.21 38.49 -3.80
N GLU A 420 40.93 38.48 -4.19
CA GLU A 420 39.82 38.23 -3.24
C GLU A 420 39.61 36.75 -2.95
N MET A 421 40.03 35.85 -3.86
CA MET A 421 39.93 34.40 -3.65
C MET A 421 40.84 33.90 -2.51
N GLN A 422 42.01 34.52 -2.32
CA GLN A 422 42.93 34.18 -1.22
C GLN A 422 42.39 34.67 0.13
N LYS A 423 41.80 35.87 0.18
CA LYS A 423 41.12 36.38 1.38
C LYS A 423 39.86 35.57 1.72
N LEU A 424 39.13 35.11 0.71
CA LEU A 424 37.99 34.22 0.89
C LEU A 424 38.44 32.83 1.35
N GLN A 425 39.56 32.30 0.87
CA GLN A 425 40.16 31.06 1.38
C GLN A 425 40.59 31.17 2.85
N GLU A 426 41.22 32.28 3.26
CA GLU A 426 41.55 32.54 4.67
C GLU A 426 40.29 32.72 5.54
N GLN A 427 39.25 33.37 5.03
CA GLN A 427 37.96 33.48 5.73
C GLN A 427 37.24 32.14 5.81
N ILE A 428 37.30 31.30 4.76
CA ILE A 428 36.73 29.95 4.77
C ILE A 428 37.50 29.07 5.74
N GLN A 429 38.83 29.19 5.83
CA GLN A 429 39.62 28.46 6.84
C GLN A 429 39.25 28.92 8.25
N LYS A 430 39.16 30.23 8.52
CA LYS A 430 38.72 30.75 9.83
C LYS A 430 37.30 30.33 10.20
N LEU A 431 36.36 30.39 9.26
CA LEU A 431 34.98 29.92 9.46
C LEU A 431 34.92 28.40 9.62
N SER A 432 35.83 27.64 8.99
CA SER A 432 35.93 26.18 9.18
C SER A 432 36.50 25.82 10.55
N GLU A 433 37.47 26.58 11.05
CA GLU A 433 38.03 26.44 12.38
C GLU A 433 37.01 26.85 13.46
N GLU A 434 36.23 27.90 13.20
CA GLU A 434 35.16 28.35 14.09
C GLU A 434 34.01 27.34 14.11
N ASN A 435 33.61 26.79 12.96
CA ASN A 435 32.64 25.69 12.89
C ASN A 435 33.17 24.41 13.54
N ALA A 436 34.45 24.10 13.43
CA ALA A 436 35.06 22.97 14.12
C ALA A 436 35.04 23.17 15.63
N LYS A 437 35.34 24.39 16.12
CA LYS A 437 35.23 24.75 17.54
C LYS A 437 33.79 24.71 18.04
N LEU A 438 32.81 25.16 17.24
CA LEU A 438 31.39 25.06 17.57
C LEU A 438 30.92 23.61 17.63
N LYS A 439 31.33 22.75 16.68
CA LYS A 439 31.04 21.31 16.71
C LYS A 439 31.67 20.60 17.90
N ILE A 440 32.90 20.96 18.27
CA ILE A 440 33.55 20.46 19.49
C ILE A 440 32.79 20.95 20.73
N GLY A 441 32.36 22.22 20.76
CA GLY A 441 31.54 22.77 21.85
C GLY A 441 30.17 22.09 21.99
N GLU A 442 29.50 21.79 20.88
CA GLU A 442 28.26 21.02 20.85
C GLU A 442 28.47 19.57 21.30
N GLN A 443 29.55 18.91 20.86
CA GLN A 443 29.91 17.57 21.34
C GLN A 443 30.21 17.55 22.84
N VAL A 444 30.92 18.54 23.36
CA VAL A 444 31.18 18.67 24.80
C VAL A 444 29.87 18.89 25.56
N LYS A 445 28.94 19.70 25.04
CA LYS A 445 27.60 19.88 25.63
C LYS A 445 26.78 18.59 25.62
N ILE A 446 26.81 17.83 24.53
CA ILE A 446 26.15 16.53 24.42
C ILE A 446 26.76 15.54 25.41
N MET A 447 28.08 15.53 25.57
CA MET A 447 28.79 14.67 26.51
C MET A 447 28.51 15.06 27.97
N GLN A 448 28.38 16.36 28.27
CA GLN A 448 27.94 16.86 29.59
C GLN A 448 26.50 16.45 29.89
N LEU A 449 25.57 16.64 28.93
CA LEU A 449 24.18 16.22 29.09
C LEU A 449 24.03 14.71 29.25
N GLN A 450 24.83 13.91 28.54
CA GLN A 450 24.88 12.46 28.74
C GLN A 450 25.50 12.08 30.10
N GLY A 451 26.47 12.86 30.57
CA GLY A 451 27.05 12.70 31.91
C GLY A 451 26.05 13.00 33.01
N GLU A 452 25.28 14.09 32.88
CA GLU A 452 24.20 14.46 33.80
C GLU A 452 23.07 13.42 33.79
N GLN A 453 22.64 12.95 32.62
CA GLN A 453 21.65 11.87 32.53
C GLN A 453 22.13 10.58 33.21
N LYS A 454 23.41 10.22 33.07
CA LYS A 454 23.96 9.05 33.77
C LYS A 454 24.03 9.25 35.28
N LEU A 455 24.36 10.46 35.74
CA LEU A 455 24.36 10.82 37.16
C LEU A 455 22.94 10.80 37.75
N ASP A 456 21.95 11.28 37.02
CA ASP A 456 20.55 11.27 37.47
C ASP A 456 19.98 9.85 37.48
N VAL A 457 20.31 9.00 36.50
CA VAL A 457 19.96 7.57 36.52
C VAL A 457 20.64 6.86 37.70
N ALA A 458 21.91 7.16 37.99
CA ALA A 458 22.62 6.57 39.13
C ALA A 458 22.01 7.01 40.47
N LYS A 459 21.63 8.29 40.62
CA LYS A 459 20.91 8.78 41.81
C LYS A 459 19.54 8.11 41.95
N PHE A 460 18.81 7.94 40.86
CA PHE A 460 17.50 7.29 40.88
C PHE A 460 17.61 5.81 41.26
N GLN A 461 18.65 5.10 40.80
CA GLN A 461 18.92 3.72 41.22
C GLN A 461 19.27 3.65 42.71
N GLN A 462 20.11 4.57 43.19
CA GLN A 462 20.48 4.62 44.60
C GLN A 462 19.29 4.98 45.51
N ASP A 463 18.42 5.89 45.07
CA ASP A 463 17.18 6.24 45.79
C ASP A 463 16.17 5.09 45.79
N ALA A 464 16.10 4.30 44.72
CA ALA A 464 15.28 3.09 44.65
C ALA A 464 15.80 2.00 45.60
N GLU A 465 17.12 1.74 45.62
CA GLU A 465 17.75 0.79 46.55
C GLU A 465 17.53 1.21 48.01
N LEU A 466 17.67 2.51 48.34
CA LEU A 466 17.37 3.02 49.68
C LEU A 466 15.88 2.97 50.04
N ALA A 467 14.98 3.01 49.05
CA ALA A 467 13.55 2.84 49.26
C ALA A 467 13.20 1.36 49.54
N ASP A 468 13.81 0.43 48.82
CA ASP A 468 13.66 -1.01 49.03
C ASP A 468 14.20 -1.42 50.41
N GLU A 469 15.41 -0.98 50.81
CA GLU A 469 15.94 -1.23 52.16
C GLU A 469 15.02 -0.70 53.28
N LYS A 470 14.37 0.45 53.07
CA LYS A 470 13.41 1.01 54.02
C LYS A 470 12.10 0.21 54.10
N MET A 471 11.69 -0.42 53.00
CA MET A 471 10.53 -1.29 52.98
C MET A 471 10.84 -2.60 53.73
N ASP A 472 12.00 -3.20 53.48
CA ASP A 472 12.47 -4.40 54.17
C ASP A 472 12.62 -4.18 55.70
N LEU A 473 13.18 -3.03 56.10
CA LEU A 473 13.27 -2.67 57.52
C LEU A 473 11.90 -2.52 58.18
N LYS A 474 10.92 -1.95 57.47
CA LYS A 474 9.54 -1.83 57.97
C LYS A 474 8.83 -3.17 58.08
N GLU A 475 9.04 -4.07 57.12
CA GLU A 475 8.51 -5.43 57.19
C GLU A 475 9.11 -6.17 58.40
N TYR A 476 10.42 -6.09 58.59
CA TYR A 476 11.10 -6.68 59.74
C TYR A 476 10.62 -6.10 61.10
N GLU A 477 10.42 -4.79 61.18
CA GLU A 477 9.84 -4.15 62.37
C GLU A 477 8.40 -4.60 62.63
N SER A 478 7.61 -4.81 61.56
CA SER A 478 6.23 -5.30 61.65
C SER A 478 6.18 -6.75 62.15
N GLU A 479 7.00 -7.64 61.60
CA GLU A 479 7.12 -9.02 62.03
C GLU A 479 7.53 -9.12 63.50
N ARG A 480 8.56 -8.35 63.90
CA ARG A 480 9.02 -8.32 65.28
C ARG A 480 7.95 -7.77 66.23
N GLY A 481 7.14 -6.81 65.77
CA GLY A 481 5.99 -6.29 66.50
C GLY A 481 4.87 -7.32 66.68
N LEU A 482 4.64 -8.18 65.69
CA LEU A 482 3.68 -9.30 65.76
C LEU A 482 4.16 -10.37 66.74
N ASP A 483 5.45 -10.76 66.68
CA ASP A 483 6.07 -11.72 67.59
C ASP A 483 5.96 -11.29 69.06
N ILE A 484 6.21 -10.02 69.35
CA ILE A 484 6.09 -9.48 70.71
C ILE A 484 4.64 -9.56 71.19
N LYS A 485 3.68 -9.22 70.32
CA LYS A 485 2.24 -9.31 70.65
C LYS A 485 1.80 -10.75 70.87
N GLU A 486 2.29 -11.70 70.07
CA GLU A 486 1.99 -13.11 70.24
C GLU A 486 2.49 -13.63 71.59
N ARG A 487 3.75 -13.31 71.95
CA ARG A 487 4.30 -13.65 73.28
C ARG A 487 3.55 -12.99 74.43
N GLN A 488 3.06 -11.76 74.26
CA GLN A 488 2.22 -11.10 75.26
C GLN A 488 0.87 -11.82 75.42
N MET A 489 0.22 -12.19 74.32
CA MET A 489 -1.04 -12.95 74.34
C MET A 489 -0.86 -14.34 74.95
N GLU A 490 0.24 -15.04 74.66
CA GLU A 490 0.59 -16.31 75.28
C GLU A 490 0.80 -16.16 76.80
N GLY A 491 1.49 -15.08 77.21
CA GLY A 491 1.67 -14.74 78.62
C GLY A 491 0.34 -14.49 79.34
N GLU A 492 -0.55 -13.70 78.74
CA GLU A 492 -1.89 -13.45 79.27
C GLU A 492 -2.75 -14.72 79.35
N LEU A 493 -2.69 -15.58 78.33
CA LEU A 493 -3.35 -16.89 78.32
C LEU A 493 -2.80 -17.80 79.42
N ALA A 494 -1.49 -17.80 79.66
CA ALA A 494 -0.88 -18.58 80.73
C ALA A 494 -1.30 -18.07 82.13
N ILE A 495 -1.39 -16.75 82.31
CA ILE A 495 -1.91 -16.14 83.55
C ILE A 495 -3.38 -16.50 83.74
N LYS A 496 -4.21 -16.39 82.70
CA LYS A 496 -5.63 -16.81 82.76
C LYS A 496 -5.78 -18.30 83.06
N LYS A 497 -4.99 -19.18 82.45
CA LYS A 497 -4.98 -20.62 82.75
C LYS A 497 -4.58 -20.90 84.21
N LYS A 498 -3.60 -20.18 84.75
CA LYS A 498 -3.22 -20.28 86.17
C LYS A 498 -4.33 -19.78 87.10
N ALA A 499 -5.02 -18.69 86.75
CA ALA A 499 -6.16 -18.17 87.50
C ALA A 499 -7.38 -19.11 87.48
N VAL A 500 -7.66 -19.77 86.35
CA VAL A 500 -8.72 -20.79 86.25
C VAL A 500 -8.35 -22.04 87.06
N ASN A 501 -7.09 -22.47 87.02
CA ASN A 501 -6.62 -23.60 87.82
C ASN A 501 -6.59 -23.31 89.33
N SER A 502 -6.34 -22.06 89.76
CA SER A 502 -6.44 -21.68 91.17
C SER A 502 -7.90 -21.59 91.64
N GLN A 503 -8.82 -21.10 90.80
CA GLN A 503 -10.26 -21.15 91.11
C GLN A 503 -10.79 -22.59 91.24
N ASN A 504 -10.33 -23.52 90.39
CA ASN A 504 -10.70 -24.93 90.48
C ASN A 504 -10.07 -25.69 91.67
N ARG A 505 -9.04 -25.13 92.32
CA ARG A 505 -8.47 -25.69 93.56
C ARG A 505 -9.16 -25.20 94.83
N ILE A 506 -10.02 -24.18 94.73
CA ILE A 506 -10.79 -23.63 95.86
C ILE A 506 -12.21 -24.24 95.91
N SER A 507 -12.65 -24.97 94.87
CA SER A 507 -13.97 -25.63 94.79
C SER A 507 -13.96 -27.16 95.00
N LYS A 508 -12.87 -27.71 95.58
CA LYS A 508 -12.80 -29.05 96.15
C LYS A 508 -12.34 -28.93 97.60
#